data_AF-A0A919ZSA8-F1
#
_entry.id   AF-A0A919ZSA8-F1
#
_cell.length_a   1.000
_cell.length_b   1.000
_cell.length_c   1.000
_cell.angle_alpha   90.00
_cell.angle_beta   90.00
_cell.angle_gamma   90.00
#
_symmetry.space_group_name_H-M   'P 1'
#
loop_
_entity.id
_entity.type
_entity.pdbx_description
1 polymer ?
#
loop_
_entity_poly.entity_id
_entity_poly.type
_entity_poly.pdbx_seq_one_letter_code
_entity_poly.pdbx_strand_id
1 'polypeptide(L)'
;MGTIFKICRRWVRGKRIPRIRLVVGATGNFHGRSLAAVSFSDDPDSKENFGPFVPGIELVRYNDIDALKDLFEKKVITLLHIW
;
A
#
# COMPACT_ATOMS: atom_id res chain seq x y z
N MET A 1 5.62 -8.61 4.12
CA MET A 1 5.50 -7.27 3.48
C MET A 1 6.80 -6.71 2.87
N GLY A 2 7.93 -6.70 3.59
CA GLY A 2 9.16 -6.01 3.15
C GLY A 2 9.72 -6.39 1.76
N THR A 3 9.73 -7.68 1.40
CA THR A 3 10.26 -8.15 0.10
C THR A 3 9.43 -7.64 -1.08
N ILE A 4 8.11 -7.79 -1.01
CA ILE A 4 7.18 -7.35 -2.06
C ILE A 4 7.33 -5.85 -2.31
N PHE A 5 7.39 -5.06 -1.24
CA PHE A 5 7.57 -3.60 -1.32
C PHE A 5 8.87 -3.21 -2.04
N LYS A 6 9.98 -3.91 -1.74
CA LYS A 6 11.28 -3.67 -2.39
C LYS A 6 11.24 -4.02 -3.88
N ILE A 7 10.61 -5.14 -4.25
CA ILE A 7 10.49 -5.59 -5.65
C ILE A 7 9.69 -4.57 -6.47
N CYS A 8 8.51 -4.16 -5.99
CA CYS A 8 7.65 -3.23 -6.72
C CYS A 8 8.33 -1.86 -6.90
N ARG A 9 8.98 -1.32 -5.86
CA ARG A 9 9.74 -0.06 -5.98
C ARG A 9 10.93 -0.19 -6.93
N ARG A 10 11.63 -1.33 -6.94
CA ARG A 10 12.74 -1.59 -7.87
C ARG A 10 12.26 -1.67 -9.31
N TRP A 11 11.15 -2.36 -9.56
CA TRP A 11 10.56 -2.51 -10.90
C TRP A 11 10.12 -1.16 -11.47
N VAL A 12 9.40 -0.35 -10.70
CA VAL A 12 8.94 0.96 -11.18
C VAL A 12 10.08 1.95 -11.34
N ARG A 13 11.20 1.86 -10.61
CA ARG A 13 12.39 2.68 -10.90
C ARG A 13 12.96 2.45 -12.30
N GLY A 14 12.81 1.23 -12.85
CA GLY A 14 13.21 0.91 -14.22
C GLY A 14 12.23 1.40 -15.29
N LYS A 15 11.00 1.74 -14.91
CA LYS A 15 9.98 2.30 -15.79
C LYS A 15 10.02 3.82 -15.62
N ARG A 16 10.23 4.61 -16.69
CA ARG A 16 10.28 6.09 -16.67
C ARG A 16 8.89 6.73 -16.40
N ILE A 17 8.20 6.27 -15.35
CA ILE A 17 6.85 6.69 -15.00
C ILE A 17 6.95 7.90 -14.06
N PRO A 18 6.40 9.08 -14.45
CA PRO A 18 6.67 10.35 -13.79
C PRO A 18 5.78 10.68 -12.58
N ARG A 19 4.70 9.94 -12.30
CA ARG A 19 3.73 10.34 -11.26
C ARG A 19 3.42 9.26 -10.23
N ILE A 20 3.36 9.73 -8.98
CA ILE A 20 2.82 9.20 -7.72
C ILE A 20 2.63 7.68 -7.71
N ARG A 21 3.53 7.00 -6.98
CA ARG A 21 3.51 5.56 -6.75
C ARG A 21 2.72 5.28 -5.49
N LEU A 22 1.52 4.76 -5.65
CA LEU A 22 0.76 4.25 -4.53
C LEU A 22 0.91 2.75 -4.41
N VAL A 23 0.98 2.31 -3.17
CA VAL A 23 0.69 0.93 -2.82
C VAL A 23 -0.66 0.89 -2.16
N VAL A 24 -1.51 -0.02 -2.64
CA VAL A 24 -2.91 -0.12 -2.26
C VAL A 24 -3.10 -1.39 -1.44
N GLY A 25 -3.66 -1.24 -0.24
CA GLY A 25 -4.07 -2.32 0.64
C GLY A 25 -5.59 -2.36 0.84
N ALA A 26 -6.10 -3.44 1.41
CA ALA A 26 -7.49 -3.52 1.88
C ALA A 26 -7.61 -3.10 3.35
N THR A 27 -8.74 -2.52 3.77
CA THR A 27 -9.08 -2.40 5.19
C THR A 27 -9.22 -3.77 5.85
N GLY A 28 -8.84 -3.92 7.11
CA GLY A 28 -8.82 -5.20 7.83
C GLY A 28 -7.64 -6.11 7.45
N ASN A 29 -6.59 -5.55 6.83
CA ASN A 29 -5.42 -6.32 6.41
C ASN A 29 -4.50 -6.67 7.60
N PHE A 30 -3.77 -7.78 7.46
CA PHE A 30 -2.70 -8.14 8.38
C PHE A 30 -1.47 -8.70 7.63
N HIS A 31 -0.40 -7.91 7.57
CA HIS A 31 0.83 -8.29 6.84
C HIS A 31 2.08 -8.43 7.74
N GLY A 32 1.87 -8.52 9.06
CA GLY A 32 2.90 -8.68 10.08
C GLY A 32 3.20 -7.40 10.88
N ARG A 33 4.21 -7.48 11.76
CA ARG A 33 4.54 -6.44 12.77
C ARG A 33 5.75 -5.55 12.43
N SER A 34 6.38 -5.74 11.27
CA SER A 34 7.48 -4.86 10.82
C SER A 34 6.97 -3.44 10.52
N LEU A 35 7.81 -2.40 10.62
CA LEU A 35 7.43 -1.00 10.31
C LEU A 35 6.73 -0.86 8.95
N ALA A 36 7.24 -1.54 7.93
CA ALA A 36 6.65 -1.53 6.59
C ALA A 36 5.29 -2.25 6.52
N ALA A 37 5.04 -3.23 7.38
CA ALA A 37 3.76 -3.94 7.47
C ALA A 37 2.73 -3.13 8.28
N VAL A 38 3.11 -2.57 9.43
CA VAL A 38 2.19 -1.72 10.21
C VAL A 38 1.85 -0.41 9.50
N SER A 39 2.69 0.04 8.57
CA SER A 39 2.36 1.15 7.66
C SER A 39 1.15 0.85 6.76
N PHE A 40 0.81 -0.43 6.52
CA PHE A 40 -0.38 -0.86 5.77
C PHE A 40 -1.61 -1.06 6.64
N SER A 41 -1.44 -1.25 7.93
CA SER A 41 -2.56 -1.64 8.78
C SER A 41 -3.53 -0.47 8.99
N ASP A 42 -4.82 -0.75 9.11
CA ASP A 42 -5.82 0.19 9.64
C ASP A 42 -6.11 -0.04 11.13
N ASP A 43 -5.46 -1.03 11.76
CA ASP A 43 -5.55 -1.31 13.18
C ASP A 43 -4.76 -0.28 14.02
N PRO A 44 -5.41 0.50 14.90
CA PRO A 44 -4.76 1.48 15.77
C PRO A 44 -3.73 0.85 16.71
N ASP A 45 -4.02 -0.33 17.26
CA ASP A 45 -3.13 -1.03 18.21
C ASP A 45 -1.82 -1.45 17.54
N SER A 46 -1.89 -1.70 16.23
CA SER A 46 -0.72 -2.00 15.39
C SER A 46 0.12 -0.76 15.07
N LYS A 47 -0.43 0.45 15.19
CA LYS A 47 0.18 1.71 14.73
C LYS A 47 0.67 2.62 15.86
N GLU A 48 0.10 2.52 17.05
CA GLU A 48 0.41 3.44 18.14
C GLU A 48 1.93 3.55 18.41
N ASN A 49 2.45 4.78 18.45
CA ASN A 49 3.87 5.08 18.75
C ASN A 49 4.92 4.51 17.77
N PHE A 50 4.53 3.97 16.61
CA PHE A 50 5.47 3.40 15.61
C PHE A 50 5.76 4.31 14.40
N GLY A 51 5.23 5.54 14.38
CA GLY A 51 5.48 6.50 13.31
C GLY A 51 6.93 7.03 13.28
N PRO A 52 7.37 7.67 12.18
CA PRO A 52 6.61 7.94 10.95
C PRO A 52 6.48 6.71 10.04
N PHE A 53 5.32 6.59 9.39
CA PHE A 53 5.02 5.47 8.50
C PHE A 53 5.56 5.68 7.08
N VAL A 54 5.64 4.58 6.34
CA VAL A 54 6.01 4.60 4.93
C VAL A 54 4.99 5.40 4.12
N PRO A 55 5.38 6.49 3.43
CA PRO A 55 4.45 7.29 2.65
C PRO A 55 4.03 6.58 1.36
N GLY A 56 2.92 7.05 0.76
CA GLY A 56 2.41 6.53 -0.51
C GLY A 56 1.67 5.19 -0.36
N ILE A 57 1.01 5.00 0.79
CA ILE A 57 0.12 3.86 1.05
C ILE A 57 -1.30 4.39 1.14
N GLU A 58 -2.22 3.75 0.41
CA GLU A 58 -3.65 4.02 0.49
C GLU A 58 -4.41 2.72 0.76
N LEU A 59 -5.50 2.82 1.52
CA LEU A 59 -6.35 1.67 1.84
C LEU A 59 -7.70 1.84 1.16
N VAL A 60 -8.17 0.76 0.57
CA VAL A 60 -9.50 0.63 -0.03
C VAL A 60 -10.31 -0.34 0.82
N ARG A 61 -11.62 -0.16 0.90
CA ARG A 61 -12.48 -1.10 1.62
C ARG A 61 -12.38 -2.50 1.00
N TYR A 62 -12.33 -3.51 1.84
CA TYR A 62 -12.37 -4.89 1.39
C TYR A 62 -13.63 -5.13 0.55
N ASN A 63 -13.47 -5.79 -0.60
CA ASN A 63 -14.53 -6.11 -1.56
C ASN A 63 -15.22 -4.90 -2.23
N ASP A 64 -14.62 -3.70 -2.16
CA ASP A 64 -15.11 -2.50 -2.87
C ASP A 64 -14.42 -2.35 -4.23
N ILE A 65 -14.98 -3.02 -5.24
CA ILE A 65 -14.44 -3.07 -6.61
C ILE A 65 -14.50 -1.70 -7.28
N ASP A 66 -15.54 -0.92 -7.01
CA ASP A 66 -15.73 0.39 -7.66
C ASP A 66 -14.73 1.41 -7.11
N ALA A 67 -14.48 1.42 -5.79
CA ALA A 67 -13.42 2.21 -5.21
C ALA A 67 -12.03 1.81 -5.74
N LEU A 68 -11.81 0.52 -5.99
CA LEU A 68 -10.57 0.05 -6.60
C LEU A 68 -10.41 0.55 -8.04
N LYS A 69 -11.45 0.43 -8.87
CA LYS A 69 -11.44 0.92 -10.27
C LYS A 69 -11.17 2.42 -10.34
N ASP A 70 -11.89 3.21 -9.55
CA ASP A 70 -11.71 4.66 -9.48
C ASP A 70 -10.26 5.05 -9.13
N LEU A 71 -9.63 4.28 -8.24
CA LEU A 71 -8.24 4.49 -7.86
C LEU A 71 -7.25 4.18 -9.00
N PHE A 72 -7.50 3.11 -9.77
CA PHE A 72 -6.69 2.76 -10.96
C PHE A 72 -6.82 3.80 -12.08
N GLU A 73 -7.99 4.41 -12.24
CA GLU A 73 -8.21 5.46 -13.25
C GLU A 73 -7.52 6.77 -12.87
N LYS A 74 -7.53 7.13 -11.59
CA LYS A 74 -6.98 8.40 -11.11
C LYS A 74 -5.47 8.37 -10.87
N LYS A 75 -4.89 7.20 -10.56
CA LYS A 75 -3.53 7.11 -10.00
C LYS A 75 -2.73 5.96 -10.57
N VAL A 76 -1.41 6.12 -10.61
CA VAL A 76 -0.51 5.04 -11.05
C VAL A 76 -0.18 4.12 -9.88
N ILE A 77 -0.79 2.94 -9.87
CA ILE A 77 -0.62 1.94 -8.81
C ILE A 77 0.60 1.07 -9.10
N THR A 78 1.48 0.93 -8.10
CA THR A 78 2.73 0.16 -8.20
C THR A 78 2.61 -1.24 -7.62
N LEU A 79 1.73 -1.41 -6.65
CA LEU A 79 1.47 -2.67 -5.97
C LEU A 79 0.06 -2.61 -5.39
N LEU A 80 -0.70 -3.66 -5.67
CA LEU A 80 -2.00 -3.92 -5.05
C LEU A 80 -1.85 -5.23 -4.27
N HIS A 81 -2.11 -5.20 -2.96
CA HIS A 81 -2.12 -6.41 -2.14
C HIS A 81 -3.42 -6.46 -1.35
N ILE A 82 -4.25 -7.47 -1.66
CA ILE A 82 -5.64 -7.59 -1.18
C ILE A 82 -5.80 -8.87 -0.34
N TRP A 83 -4.97 -9.09 0.68
CA TRP A 83 -5.13 -10.21 1.63
C TRP A 83 -4.56 -9.86 3.00
#